data_AF-A0A532D1Y0-F1
#
_entry.id   AF-A0A532D1Y0-F1
#
_cell.length_a   1.000
_cell.length_b   1.000
_cell.length_c   1.000
_cell.angle_alpha   90.00
_cell.angle_beta   90.00
_cell.angle_gamma   90.00
#
_symmetry.space_group_name_H-M   'P 1'
#
loop_
_entity.id
_entity.type
_entity.pdbx_description
1 polymer ?
#
loop_
_entity_poly.entity_id
_entity_poly.type
_entity_poly.pdbx_seq_one_letter_code
_entity_poly.pdbx_strand_id
1 'polypeptide(L)'
;MRSFWPTAVLVGILVSLAGYLYVVELPQERTKTLAEAVEKKLLAIEEREVTGLTVRTGTTDVVLAQADATAWKVTAPIKTDADPREVSSLLRALVLGKVSRVIEERATALEAFGLEKPAAVITLHAGARTESLTIGDSGPLSNTLYAMRASDKKVLLTDLAPKDVLNKTLQTFRRKDIVRFDQNRLVRVRLVTSKSEILLERAGEPPKAKWAIKFPLETRADQIEVRSLLLKLDDFKARGFIDPGPEHEALRKQLTEPAVRMTLEETGGLEKTLRLFQLDPVSGEAYAVGPADGPIYRITPDAIHDFSKELFALLDKRLLGTDREEIGFLKVKTRDEEYTLINQTGMWVLEEKPTESLDQQKINLFVSRVVDLPAELRVIKGGVPLAPYGLHAPTAEFTALGKDGKERGRMSLGAKAGGLVYAMGQGLSGIYQARADILTQIPAKSELMAGPAKNTGSPPQ
;
A
#
# COMPACT_ATOMS: atom_id res chain seq x y z
N MET A 1 4.75 -2.05 79.37
CA MET A 1 5.77 -2.13 78.30
C MET A 1 5.74 -3.53 77.70
N ARG A 2 5.07 -3.74 76.56
CA ARG A 2 5.05 -5.05 75.87
C ARG A 2 6.41 -5.23 75.20
N SER A 3 7.07 -6.36 75.43
CA SER A 3 8.41 -6.61 74.90
C SER A 3 8.35 -6.75 73.37
N PHE A 4 9.02 -5.85 72.65
CA PHE A 4 9.23 -5.93 71.19
C PHE A 4 10.38 -6.88 70.81
N TRP A 5 10.96 -7.55 71.80
CA TRP A 5 12.05 -8.52 71.62
C TRP A 5 11.70 -9.68 70.66
N PRO A 6 10.54 -10.35 70.77
CA PRO A 6 10.14 -11.36 69.77
C PRO A 6 10.00 -10.76 68.36
N THR A 7 9.55 -9.51 68.24
CA THR A 7 9.42 -8.81 66.95
C THR A 7 10.79 -8.52 66.33
N ALA A 8 11.77 -8.09 67.12
CA ALA A 8 13.13 -7.84 66.66
C ALA A 8 13.83 -9.12 66.17
N VAL A 9 13.63 -10.25 66.86
CA VAL A 9 14.14 -11.57 66.43
C VAL A 9 13.49 -11.99 65.11
N LEU A 10 12.18 -11.82 64.96
CA LEU A 10 11.47 -12.13 63.71
C LEU A 10 11.95 -11.26 62.54
N VAL A 11 12.21 -9.97 62.76
CA VAL A 11 12.77 -9.07 61.73
C VAL A 11 14.18 -9.52 61.34
N GLY A 12 15.02 -9.90 62.29
CA GLY A 12 16.36 -10.43 62.01
C GLY A 12 16.30 -11.68 61.14
N ILE A 13 15.43 -12.64 61.48
CA ILE A 13 15.19 -13.85 60.67
C ILE A 13 14.72 -13.48 59.26
N LEU A 14 13.78 -12.52 59.14
CA LEU A 14 13.24 -12.11 57.86
C LEU A 14 14.28 -11.43 56.97
N VAL A 15 15.16 -10.59 57.54
CA VAL A 15 16.29 -9.98 56.83
C VAL A 15 17.31 -11.03 56.41
N SER A 16 17.63 -11.99 57.27
CA SER A 16 18.53 -13.09 56.93
C SER A 16 17.96 -13.98 55.82
N LEU A 17 16.66 -14.30 55.87
CA LEU A 17 15.97 -15.07 54.84
C LEU A 17 15.92 -14.30 53.51
N ALA A 18 15.59 -13.00 53.55
CA ALA A 18 15.61 -12.15 52.37
C ALA A 18 17.02 -12.03 51.76
N GLY A 19 18.05 -11.92 52.60
CA GLY A 19 19.46 -11.92 52.18
C GLY A 19 19.86 -13.23 51.52
N TYR A 20 19.47 -14.37 52.09
CA TYR A 20 19.71 -15.70 51.50
C TYR A 20 19.02 -15.86 50.14
N LEU A 21 17.74 -15.51 50.04
CA LEU A 21 16.98 -15.54 48.79
C LEU A 21 17.62 -14.66 47.71
N TYR A 22 18.13 -13.47 48.09
CA TYR A 22 18.75 -12.52 47.16
C TYR A 22 20.14 -12.96 46.67
N VAL A 23 20.98 -13.49 47.56
CA VAL A 23 22.38 -13.82 47.25
C VAL A 23 22.55 -15.22 46.66
N VAL A 24 21.69 -16.18 47.02
CA VAL A 24 21.85 -17.59 46.65
C VAL A 24 20.76 -18.05 45.68
N GLU A 25 19.50 -17.95 46.08
CA GLU A 25 18.39 -18.62 45.38
C GLU A 25 18.03 -17.90 44.07
N LEU A 26 17.91 -16.56 44.09
CA LEU A 26 17.63 -15.77 42.88
C LEU A 26 18.70 -15.90 41.78
N PRO A 27 20.02 -15.85 42.07
CA PRO A 27 21.05 -16.11 41.06
C PRO A 27 21.09 -17.55 40.55
N GLN A 28 20.80 -18.54 41.40
CA GLN A 28 20.74 -19.95 40.99
C GLN A 28 19.53 -20.26 40.11
N GLU A 29 18.34 -19.76 40.47
CA GLU A 29 17.14 -19.83 39.64
C GLU A 29 17.38 -19.14 38.29
N ARG A 30 18.00 -17.96 38.27
CA ARG A 30 18.37 -17.27 37.03
C ARG A 30 19.35 -18.08 36.17
N THR A 31 20.39 -18.66 36.76
CA THR A 31 21.35 -19.47 35.99
C THR A 31 20.72 -20.77 35.48
N LYS A 32 19.88 -21.44 36.27
CA LYS A 32 19.10 -22.62 35.82
C LYS A 32 18.15 -22.27 34.69
N THR A 33 17.34 -21.23 34.85
CA THR A 33 16.37 -20.80 33.82
C THR A 33 17.07 -20.36 32.54
N LEU A 34 18.22 -19.68 32.63
CA LEU A 34 19.04 -19.35 31.47
C LEU A 34 19.65 -20.59 30.81
N ALA A 35 20.15 -21.55 31.60
CA ALA A 35 20.70 -22.80 31.08
C ALA A 35 19.62 -23.65 30.38
N GLU A 36 18.45 -23.81 30.99
CA GLU A 36 17.30 -24.48 30.38
C GLU A 36 16.82 -23.74 29.12
N ALA A 37 16.82 -22.40 29.13
CA ALA A 37 16.44 -21.61 27.97
C ALA A 37 17.43 -21.79 26.82
N VAL A 38 18.73 -21.94 27.10
CA VAL A 38 19.77 -22.23 26.11
C VAL A 38 19.63 -23.66 25.58
N GLU A 39 19.40 -24.64 26.46
CA GLU A 39 19.25 -26.05 26.09
C GLU A 39 18.00 -26.30 25.23
N LYS A 40 16.93 -25.53 25.49
CA LYS A 40 15.71 -25.55 24.67
C LYS A 40 15.88 -24.88 23.31
N LYS A 41 16.96 -24.13 23.03
CA LYS A 41 17.14 -23.52 21.70
C LYS A 41 17.42 -24.59 20.65
N LEU A 42 16.80 -24.44 19.49
CA LEU A 42 17.10 -25.29 18.35
C LEU A 42 18.50 -25.00 17.80
N LEU A 43 18.87 -23.73 17.67
CA LEU A 43 20.18 -23.29 17.19
C LEU A 43 20.81 -22.28 18.16
N ALA A 44 22.11 -22.43 18.39
CA ALA A 44 22.92 -21.49 19.18
C ALA A 44 23.55 -20.40 18.30
N ILE A 45 22.78 -19.85 17.37
CA ILE A 45 23.18 -18.78 16.44
C ILE A 45 22.19 -17.62 16.58
N GLU A 46 22.69 -16.39 16.65
CA GLU A 46 21.82 -15.21 16.63
C GLU A 46 21.52 -14.77 15.18
N GLU A 47 20.30 -14.28 14.92
CA GLU A 47 19.86 -13.88 13.57
C GLU A 47 20.83 -12.87 12.91
N ARG A 48 21.33 -11.90 13.68
CA ARG A 48 22.26 -10.85 13.20
C ARG A 48 23.64 -11.38 12.79
N GLU A 49 24.00 -12.58 13.23
CA GLU A 49 25.29 -13.18 12.91
C GLU A 49 25.24 -13.95 11.58
N VAL A 50 24.03 -14.28 11.09
CA VAL A 50 23.83 -15.07 9.89
C VAL A 50 24.09 -14.23 8.65
N THR A 51 25.10 -14.62 7.88
CA THR A 51 25.52 -13.97 6.63
C THR A 51 25.15 -14.80 5.39
N GLY A 52 24.79 -16.07 5.57
CA GLY A 52 24.42 -16.96 4.48
C GLY A 52 23.50 -18.08 4.93
N LEU A 53 22.70 -18.58 3.99
CA LEU A 53 21.76 -19.68 4.21
C LEU A 53 21.71 -20.57 2.96
N THR A 54 21.84 -21.87 3.13
CA THR A 54 21.59 -22.84 2.06
C THR A 54 20.37 -23.66 2.44
N VAL A 55 19.34 -23.64 1.60
CA VAL A 55 18.09 -24.39 1.80
C VAL A 55 17.98 -25.42 0.69
N ARG A 56 18.01 -26.70 1.07
CA ARG A 56 17.77 -27.83 0.19
C ARG A 56 16.41 -28.42 0.52
N THR A 57 15.51 -28.38 -0.45
CA THR A 57 14.17 -28.99 -0.34
C THR A 57 13.93 -29.77 -1.63
N GLY A 58 13.82 -31.10 -1.53
CA GLY A 58 13.86 -31.97 -2.70
C GLY A 58 15.25 -32.01 -3.36
N THR A 59 15.33 -31.70 -4.66
CA THR A 59 16.55 -31.88 -5.46
C THR A 59 17.34 -30.60 -5.77
N THR A 60 16.85 -29.43 -5.36
CA THR A 60 17.46 -28.15 -5.72
C THR A 60 17.90 -27.37 -4.48
N ASP A 61 19.15 -26.90 -4.52
CA ASP A 61 19.71 -26.05 -3.49
C ASP A 61 19.44 -24.59 -3.82
N VAL A 62 18.86 -23.88 -2.85
CA VAL A 62 18.75 -22.43 -2.88
C VAL A 62 19.79 -21.86 -1.95
N VAL A 63 20.78 -21.16 -2.52
CA VAL A 63 21.83 -20.50 -1.74
C VAL A 63 21.50 -19.02 -1.66
N LEU A 64 21.43 -18.53 -0.43
CA LEU A 64 21.11 -17.15 -0.07
C LEU A 64 22.33 -16.53 0.61
N ALA A 65 22.69 -15.33 0.20
CA ALA A 65 23.78 -14.56 0.81
C ALA A 65 23.30 -13.16 1.16
N GLN A 66 23.74 -12.68 2.32
CA GLN A 66 23.52 -11.30 2.73
C GLN A 66 24.42 -10.39 1.88
N ALA A 67 23.81 -9.43 1.17
CA ALA A 67 24.53 -8.45 0.37
C ALA A 67 24.82 -7.17 1.16
N ASP A 68 23.89 -6.76 2.01
CA ASP A 68 24.04 -5.67 2.99
C ASP A 68 23.20 -5.99 4.25
N ALA A 69 23.16 -5.10 5.25
CA ALA A 69 22.47 -5.36 6.52
C ALA A 69 21.01 -5.84 6.38
N THR A 70 20.31 -5.49 5.29
CA THR A 70 18.89 -5.84 5.08
C THR A 70 18.59 -6.52 3.74
N ALA A 71 19.51 -6.45 2.78
CA ALA A 71 19.33 -7.02 1.46
C ALA A 71 19.95 -8.42 1.38
N TRP A 72 19.11 -9.37 0.98
CA TRP A 72 19.49 -10.74 0.69
C TRP A 72 19.42 -11.00 -0.81
N LYS A 73 20.32 -11.84 -1.31
CA LYS A 73 20.33 -12.30 -2.69
C LYS A 73 20.33 -13.81 -2.74
N VAL A 74 19.59 -14.36 -3.70
CA VAL A 74 19.78 -15.73 -4.15
C VAL A 74 21.02 -15.75 -5.04
N THR A 75 22.00 -16.58 -4.72
CA THR A 75 23.25 -16.72 -5.49
C THR A 75 23.28 -18.01 -6.31
N ALA A 76 22.49 -19.02 -5.93
CA ALA A 76 22.27 -20.26 -6.68
C ALA A 76 20.82 -20.77 -6.48
N PRO A 77 20.21 -21.42 -7.49
CA PRO A 77 20.79 -21.79 -8.79
C PRO A 77 20.87 -20.62 -9.79
N ILE A 78 20.19 -19.52 -9.50
CA ILE A 78 20.21 -18.29 -10.31
C ILE A 78 20.55 -17.10 -9.43
N LYS A 79 21.17 -16.06 -10.01
CA LYS A 79 21.48 -14.82 -9.30
C LYS A 79 20.28 -13.88 -9.38
N THR A 80 19.64 -13.60 -8.25
CA THR A 80 18.47 -12.71 -8.20
C THR A 80 18.26 -12.14 -6.78
N ASP A 81 17.46 -11.08 -6.66
CA ASP A 81 17.10 -10.50 -5.37
C ASP A 81 16.20 -11.47 -4.58
N ALA A 82 16.48 -11.65 -3.30
CA ALA A 82 15.62 -12.42 -2.41
C ALA A 82 14.52 -11.53 -1.80
N ASP A 83 13.37 -12.11 -1.48
CA ASP A 83 12.34 -11.46 -0.67
C ASP A 83 12.84 -11.43 0.80
N PRO A 84 13.16 -10.24 1.34
CA PRO A 84 13.71 -10.14 2.69
C PRO A 84 12.75 -10.64 3.76
N ARG A 85 11.43 -10.60 3.52
CA ARG A 85 10.42 -11.09 4.47
C ARG A 85 10.45 -12.61 4.55
N GLU A 86 10.62 -13.29 3.42
CA GLU A 86 10.68 -14.75 3.37
C GLU A 86 11.97 -15.28 4.01
N VAL A 87 13.10 -14.59 3.76
CA VAL A 87 14.37 -14.93 4.41
C VAL A 87 14.30 -14.68 5.92
N SER A 88 13.85 -13.50 6.35
CA SER A 88 13.72 -13.19 7.79
C SER A 88 12.71 -14.10 8.49
N SER A 89 11.61 -14.47 7.83
CA SER A 89 10.64 -15.42 8.38
C SER A 89 11.27 -16.79 8.65
N LEU A 90 12.08 -17.30 7.71
CA LEU A 90 12.77 -18.57 7.91
C LEU A 90 13.86 -18.48 8.98
N LEU A 91 14.70 -17.44 8.95
CA LEU A 91 15.74 -17.23 9.96
C LEU A 91 15.14 -17.14 11.36
N ARG A 92 14.03 -16.38 11.51
CA ARG A 92 13.31 -16.27 12.77
C ARG A 92 12.76 -17.62 13.23
N ALA A 93 12.17 -18.41 12.35
CA ALA A 93 11.66 -19.74 12.69
C ALA A 93 12.79 -20.65 13.20
N LEU A 94 13.98 -20.59 12.59
CA LEU A 94 15.13 -21.40 12.97
C LEU A 94 15.81 -20.95 14.28
N VAL A 95 15.96 -19.63 14.46
CA VAL A 95 16.63 -19.04 15.63
C VAL A 95 15.73 -19.06 16.88
N LEU A 96 14.43 -18.81 16.71
CA LEU A 96 13.46 -18.84 17.81
C LEU A 96 12.89 -20.24 18.06
N GLY A 97 13.09 -21.17 17.11
CA GLY A 97 12.69 -22.56 17.23
C GLY A 97 13.30 -23.23 18.44
N LYS A 98 12.56 -24.17 19.03
CA LYS A 98 12.91 -24.86 20.26
C LYS A 98 12.91 -26.36 20.09
N VAL A 99 13.81 -27.00 20.84
CA VAL A 99 13.77 -28.43 21.10
C VAL A 99 12.66 -28.69 22.10
N SER A 100 11.58 -29.32 21.63
CA SER A 100 10.48 -29.77 22.48
C SER A 100 10.87 -31.01 23.26
N ARG A 101 11.60 -31.93 22.62
CA ARG A 101 12.09 -33.17 23.24
C ARG A 101 13.30 -33.72 22.50
N VAL A 102 14.29 -34.22 23.24
CA VAL A 102 15.35 -35.06 22.66
C VAL A 102 14.81 -36.49 22.54
N ILE A 103 14.83 -37.04 21.33
CA ILE A 103 14.30 -38.38 21.02
C ILE A 103 15.43 -39.41 21.11
N GLU A 104 16.57 -39.10 20.48
CA GLU A 104 17.77 -39.92 20.57
C GLU A 104 19.00 -39.04 20.82
N GLU A 105 19.81 -39.41 21.81
CA GLU A 105 21.11 -38.79 22.10
C GLU A 105 22.17 -39.13 21.04
N ARG A 106 21.97 -40.23 20.30
CA ARG A 106 22.76 -40.62 19.14
C ARG A 106 21.83 -41.22 18.10
N ALA A 107 21.85 -40.68 16.89
CA ALA A 107 21.07 -41.18 15.78
C ALA A 107 21.37 -42.66 15.46
N THR A 108 20.43 -43.54 15.78
CA THR A 108 20.48 -44.98 15.48
C THR A 108 19.39 -45.41 14.49
N ALA A 109 18.23 -44.75 14.50
CA ALA A 109 17.09 -45.08 13.62
C ALA A 109 16.64 -43.88 12.78
N LEU A 110 17.51 -43.36 11.91
CA LEU A 110 17.21 -42.16 11.10
C LEU A 110 15.99 -42.31 10.18
N GLU A 111 15.74 -43.53 9.67
CA GLU A 111 14.61 -43.82 8.78
C GLU A 111 13.26 -43.58 9.48
N ALA A 112 13.14 -43.94 10.75
CA ALA A 112 11.89 -43.82 11.53
C ALA A 112 11.42 -42.37 11.75
N PHE A 113 12.29 -41.41 11.51
CA PHE A 113 12.02 -39.97 11.66
C PHE A 113 12.12 -39.21 10.34
N GLY A 114 12.24 -39.90 9.21
CA GLY A 114 12.43 -39.28 7.89
C GLY A 114 13.76 -38.54 7.74
N LEU A 115 14.77 -38.84 8.56
CA LEU A 115 16.07 -38.15 8.54
C LEU A 115 17.10 -38.81 7.62
N GLU A 116 16.87 -40.04 7.18
CA GLU A 116 17.69 -40.69 6.15
C GLU A 116 17.43 -40.09 4.75
N LYS A 117 16.16 -39.78 4.46
CA LYS A 117 15.71 -39.05 3.27
C LYS A 117 15.02 -37.75 3.72
N PRO A 118 15.81 -36.75 4.13
CA PRO A 118 15.27 -35.55 4.78
C PRO A 118 14.34 -34.77 3.85
N ALA A 119 13.24 -34.28 4.43
CA ALA A 119 12.32 -33.38 3.76
C ALA A 119 12.99 -32.03 3.43
N ALA A 120 13.87 -31.56 4.31
CA ALA A 120 14.70 -30.39 4.05
C ALA A 120 16.07 -30.48 4.75
N VAL A 121 17.08 -29.84 4.19
CA VAL A 121 18.37 -29.60 4.85
C VAL A 121 18.66 -28.11 4.79
N ILE A 122 18.88 -27.51 5.95
CA ILE A 122 19.15 -26.08 6.07
C ILE A 122 20.51 -25.87 6.70
N THR A 123 21.38 -25.16 6.01
CA THR A 123 22.72 -24.81 6.49
C THR A 123 22.82 -23.31 6.69
N LEU A 124 23.09 -22.89 7.93
CA LEU A 124 23.31 -21.49 8.28
C LEU A 124 24.81 -21.20 8.32
N HIS A 125 25.20 -20.08 7.74
CA HIS A 125 26.56 -19.54 7.80
C HIS A 125 26.55 -18.27 8.63
N ALA A 126 27.30 -18.25 9.73
CA ALA A 126 27.40 -17.14 10.66
C ALA A 126 28.86 -16.80 10.97
N GLY A 127 29.46 -15.97 10.10
CA GLY A 127 30.91 -15.72 10.12
C GLY A 127 31.71 -17.00 9.89
N ALA A 128 32.52 -17.40 10.88
CA ALA A 128 33.28 -18.66 10.82
C ALA A 128 32.47 -19.90 11.25
N ARG A 129 31.27 -19.71 11.83
CA ARG A 129 30.42 -20.82 12.26
C ARG A 129 29.52 -21.27 11.11
N THR A 130 29.38 -22.58 10.95
CA THR A 130 28.41 -23.19 10.06
C THR A 130 27.69 -24.27 10.82
N GLU A 131 26.36 -24.23 10.83
CA GLU A 131 25.52 -25.27 11.45
C GLU A 131 24.51 -25.76 10.42
N SER A 132 24.33 -27.07 10.32
CA SER A 132 23.35 -27.68 9.42
C SER A 132 22.28 -28.40 10.23
N LEU A 133 21.03 -28.16 9.86
CA LEU A 133 19.84 -28.78 10.43
C LEU A 133 19.21 -29.66 9.35
N THR A 134 19.25 -30.97 9.58
CA THR A 134 18.54 -31.97 8.77
C THR A 134 17.13 -32.10 9.32
N ILE A 135 16.12 -31.97 8.46
CA ILE A 135 14.72 -31.91 8.87
C ILE A 135 13.99 -33.08 8.20
N GLY A 136 13.35 -33.90 9.03
CA GLY A 136 12.66 -35.11 8.63
C GLY A 136 11.14 -34.93 8.66
N ASP A 137 10.45 -35.98 9.10
CA ASP A 137 9.00 -36.07 9.07
C ASP A 137 8.32 -35.16 10.10
N SER A 138 7.02 -34.94 9.87
CA SER A 138 6.16 -34.28 10.84
C SER A 138 6.04 -35.12 12.10
N GLY A 139 6.16 -34.45 13.24
CA GLY A 139 5.97 -35.08 14.55
C GLY A 139 4.49 -35.38 14.85
N PRO A 140 4.21 -36.00 16.00
CA PRO A 140 2.84 -36.36 16.40
C PRO A 140 1.90 -35.15 16.59
N LEU A 141 2.47 -33.96 16.78
CA LEU A 141 1.72 -32.71 16.92
C LEU A 141 1.80 -31.91 15.62
N SER A 142 0.70 -31.24 15.25
CA SER A 142 0.53 -30.54 13.96
C SER A 142 1.57 -29.46 13.65
N ASN A 143 2.35 -29.01 14.63
CA ASN A 143 3.35 -27.97 14.50
C ASN A 143 4.71 -28.40 15.05
N THR A 144 5.08 -29.65 14.77
CA THR A 144 6.38 -30.21 15.17
C THR A 144 7.03 -30.93 14.01
N LEU A 145 8.36 -30.87 13.96
CA LEU A 145 9.18 -31.59 12.99
C LEU A 145 10.28 -32.34 13.73
N TYR A 146 10.60 -33.55 13.26
CA TYR A 146 11.84 -34.19 13.64
C TYR A 146 13.01 -33.48 12.95
N ALA A 147 14.08 -33.23 13.69
CA ALA A 147 15.27 -32.60 13.16
C ALA A 147 16.54 -33.18 13.79
N MET A 148 17.66 -33.04 13.10
CA MET A 148 18.98 -33.43 13.58
C MET A 148 19.97 -32.31 13.28
N ARG A 149 20.71 -31.90 14.31
CA ARG A 149 21.83 -30.96 14.17
C ARG A 149 23.08 -31.70 13.73
N ALA A 150 23.86 -31.07 12.86
CA ALA A 150 25.14 -31.62 12.41
C ALA A 150 26.18 -31.62 13.55
N SER A 151 26.11 -30.67 14.48
CA SER A 151 27.06 -30.54 15.60
C SER A 151 27.02 -31.68 16.60
N ASP A 152 25.83 -32.10 17.03
CA ASP A 152 25.65 -33.11 18.09
C ASP A 152 25.03 -34.44 17.61
N LYS A 153 24.50 -34.48 16.38
CA LYS A 153 23.83 -35.64 15.77
C LYS A 153 22.70 -36.22 16.63
N LYS A 154 22.08 -35.40 17.49
CA LYS A 154 20.91 -35.79 18.26
C LYS A 154 19.66 -35.75 17.38
N VAL A 155 18.75 -36.69 17.60
CA VAL A 155 17.41 -36.64 17.01
C VAL A 155 16.50 -35.85 17.94
N LEU A 156 15.93 -34.78 17.43
CA LEU A 156 15.17 -33.77 18.17
C LEU A 156 13.75 -33.72 17.64
N LEU A 157 12.77 -33.62 18.54
CA LEU A 157 11.44 -33.12 18.21
C LEU A 157 11.44 -31.61 18.44
N THR A 158 11.12 -30.85 17.41
CA THR A 158 11.15 -29.38 17.41
C THR A 158 9.75 -28.80 17.35
N ASP A 159 9.57 -27.55 17.75
CA ASP A 159 8.32 -26.79 17.57
C ASP A 159 8.22 -26.08 16.19
N LEU A 160 9.08 -26.48 15.24
CA LEU A 160 9.06 -25.92 13.89
C LEU A 160 7.76 -26.31 13.17
N ALA A 161 7.13 -25.31 12.55
CA ALA A 161 5.97 -25.54 11.70
C ALA A 161 6.42 -26.07 10.31
N PRO A 162 5.80 -27.15 9.79
CA PRO A 162 6.08 -27.64 8.44
C PRO A 162 6.02 -26.55 7.36
N LYS A 163 5.02 -25.66 7.43
CA LYS A 163 4.83 -24.57 6.46
C LYS A 163 5.98 -23.55 6.41
N ASP A 164 6.69 -23.37 7.53
CA ASP A 164 7.74 -22.36 7.65
C ASP A 164 9.05 -22.84 7.02
N VAL A 165 9.17 -24.16 6.78
CA VAL A 165 10.42 -24.82 6.38
C VAL A 165 10.25 -25.64 5.11
N LEU A 166 9.32 -26.59 5.09
CA LEU A 166 9.24 -27.64 4.06
C LEU A 166 8.71 -27.13 2.71
N ASN A 167 7.98 -26.01 2.70
CA ASN A 167 7.42 -25.42 1.47
C ASN A 167 8.30 -24.32 0.87
N LYS A 168 9.53 -24.16 1.38
CA LYS A 168 10.46 -23.15 0.89
C LYS A 168 11.12 -23.64 -0.39
N THR A 169 10.88 -22.94 -1.48
CA THR A 169 11.46 -23.21 -2.79
C THR A 169 12.20 -21.97 -3.30
N LEU A 170 12.91 -22.08 -4.41
CA LEU A 170 13.46 -20.92 -5.11
C LEU A 170 12.39 -19.84 -5.33
N GLN A 171 11.18 -20.22 -5.74
CA GLN A 171 10.09 -19.28 -5.99
C GLN A 171 9.57 -18.59 -4.72
N THR A 172 9.72 -19.24 -3.57
CA THR A 172 9.37 -18.64 -2.27
C THR A 172 10.36 -17.54 -1.92
N PHE A 173 11.66 -17.79 -2.10
CA PHE A 173 12.70 -16.82 -1.74
C PHE A 173 12.91 -15.71 -2.76
N ARG A 174 12.50 -15.89 -4.01
CA ARG A 174 12.63 -14.85 -5.03
C ARG A 174 11.74 -13.66 -4.73
N ARG A 175 12.29 -12.47 -4.88
CA ARG A 175 11.52 -11.23 -4.79
C ARG A 175 10.49 -11.17 -5.91
N LYS A 176 9.22 -10.94 -5.53
CA LYS A 176 8.08 -10.96 -6.46
C LYS A 176 7.68 -9.58 -6.98
N ASP A 177 8.23 -8.51 -6.41
CA ASP A 177 7.95 -7.14 -6.88
C ASP A 177 8.49 -6.96 -8.30
N ILE A 178 7.62 -6.68 -9.27
CA ILE A 178 7.99 -6.63 -10.70
C ILE A 178 8.72 -5.34 -11.04
N VAL A 179 8.31 -4.24 -10.41
CA VAL A 179 8.94 -2.92 -10.54
C VAL A 179 9.08 -2.31 -9.16
N ARG A 180 10.24 -1.70 -8.90
CA ARG A 180 10.53 -1.01 -7.64
C ARG A 180 10.74 0.46 -7.92
N PHE A 181 10.09 1.33 -7.16
CA PHE A 181 10.24 2.78 -7.27
C PHE A 181 9.89 3.40 -5.92
N ASP A 182 10.42 4.58 -5.65
CA ASP A 182 10.06 5.39 -4.49
C ASP A 182 8.95 6.35 -4.91
N GLN A 183 7.75 6.18 -4.33
CA GLN A 183 6.60 7.03 -4.63
C GLN A 183 6.88 8.52 -4.35
N ASN A 184 7.77 8.85 -3.41
CA ASN A 184 8.11 10.24 -3.10
C ASN A 184 9.03 10.85 -4.15
N ARG A 185 9.84 10.03 -4.83
CA ARG A 185 10.75 10.43 -5.90
C ARG A 185 10.13 10.28 -7.28
N LEU A 186 8.97 9.63 -7.41
CA LEU A 186 8.29 9.47 -8.68
C LEU A 186 7.79 10.83 -9.19
N VAL A 187 8.23 11.22 -10.39
CA VAL A 187 7.91 12.51 -11.02
C VAL A 187 7.05 12.37 -12.27
N ARG A 188 7.20 11.28 -13.04
CA ARG A 188 6.35 11.00 -14.20
C ARG A 188 5.90 9.55 -14.25
N VAL A 189 4.67 9.36 -14.72
CA VAL A 189 4.10 8.05 -15.07
C VAL A 189 3.44 8.18 -16.44
N ARG A 190 3.95 7.43 -17.42
CA ARG A 190 3.35 7.32 -18.75
C ARG A 190 2.67 5.96 -18.86
N LEU A 191 1.38 5.97 -19.21
CA LEU A 191 0.60 4.77 -19.49
C LEU A 191 0.20 4.80 -20.96
N VAL A 192 0.58 3.76 -21.71
CA VAL A 192 0.25 3.61 -23.13
C VAL A 192 -0.50 2.29 -23.30
N THR A 193 -1.67 2.36 -23.91
CA THR A 193 -2.49 1.21 -24.31
C THR A 193 -2.87 1.36 -25.79
N SER A 194 -3.59 0.39 -26.36
CA SER A 194 -4.13 0.51 -27.72
C SER A 194 -5.20 1.61 -27.86
N LYS A 195 -5.87 2.00 -26.76
CA LYS A 195 -6.99 2.96 -26.77
C LYS A 195 -6.60 4.37 -26.33
N SER A 196 -5.59 4.49 -25.47
CA SER A 196 -5.21 5.76 -24.88
C SER A 196 -3.74 5.79 -24.49
N GLU A 197 -3.19 6.99 -24.56
CA GLU A 197 -1.92 7.35 -23.95
C GLU A 197 -2.16 8.47 -22.94
N ILE A 198 -1.61 8.30 -21.74
CA ILE A 198 -1.77 9.23 -20.62
C ILE A 198 -0.38 9.50 -20.04
N LEU A 199 0.00 10.76 -19.95
CA LEU A 199 1.20 11.20 -19.24
C LEU A 199 0.78 11.93 -17.97
N LEU A 200 1.10 11.35 -16.82
CA LEU A 200 0.99 11.98 -15.52
C LEU A 200 2.35 12.58 -15.15
N GLU A 201 2.34 13.82 -14.68
CA GLU A 201 3.51 14.50 -14.15
C GLU A 201 3.16 15.18 -12.82
N ARG A 202 4.07 15.09 -11.86
CA ARG A 202 3.92 15.77 -10.58
C ARG A 202 4.28 17.25 -10.77
N ALA A 203 3.29 18.13 -10.65
CA ALA A 203 3.42 19.56 -10.87
C ALA A 203 3.48 20.34 -9.53
N GLY A 204 4.36 21.34 -9.47
CA GLY A 204 4.58 22.20 -8.29
C GLY A 204 5.70 21.72 -7.37
N GLU A 205 5.98 22.49 -6.32
CA GLU A 205 7.04 22.17 -5.35
C GLU A 205 6.52 21.33 -4.18
N PRO A 206 7.29 20.34 -3.69
CA PRO A 206 6.98 19.64 -2.45
C PRO A 206 6.84 20.64 -1.27
N PRO A 207 5.90 20.44 -0.33
CA PRO A 207 4.99 19.30 -0.19
C PRO A 207 3.66 19.46 -0.96
N LYS A 208 3.44 20.57 -1.67
CA LYS A 208 2.17 20.89 -2.33
C LYS A 208 2.05 20.32 -3.75
N ALA A 209 3.07 19.61 -4.22
CA ALA A 209 3.11 19.06 -5.57
C ALA A 209 1.97 18.06 -5.81
N LYS A 210 1.13 18.34 -6.81
CA LYS A 210 -0.05 17.53 -7.20
C LYS A 210 0.20 16.86 -8.54
N TRP A 211 -0.42 15.71 -8.75
CA TRP A 211 -0.39 15.05 -10.06
C TRP A 211 -1.24 15.83 -11.07
N ALA A 212 -0.71 16.04 -12.26
CA ALA A 212 -1.39 16.62 -13.40
C ALA A 212 -1.27 15.68 -14.60
N ILE A 213 -2.25 15.74 -15.50
CA ILE A 213 -2.18 15.09 -16.79
C ILE A 213 -1.55 16.09 -17.76
N LYS A 214 -0.50 15.67 -18.48
CA LYS A 214 0.21 16.44 -19.50
C LYS A 214 -0.11 16.00 -20.92
N PHE A 215 -0.59 14.77 -21.10
CA PHE A 215 -1.02 14.23 -22.38
C PHE A 215 -2.24 13.30 -22.18
N PRO A 216 -3.26 13.33 -23.07
CA PRO A 216 -3.33 14.03 -24.36
C PRO A 216 -3.77 15.50 -24.27
N LEU A 217 -4.11 15.98 -23.08
CA LEU A 217 -4.36 17.40 -22.81
C LEU A 217 -3.75 17.78 -21.47
N GLU A 218 -3.37 19.04 -21.32
CA GLU A 218 -2.89 19.58 -20.05
C GLU A 218 -4.06 19.90 -19.11
N THR A 219 -4.19 19.13 -18.04
CA THR A 219 -5.27 19.30 -17.05
C THR A 219 -4.90 18.72 -15.68
N ARG A 220 -5.76 18.96 -14.68
CA ARG A 220 -5.64 18.40 -13.33
C ARG A 220 -5.96 16.90 -13.34
N ALA A 221 -5.17 16.11 -12.61
CA ALA A 221 -5.47 14.71 -12.35
C ALA A 221 -6.27 14.57 -11.05
N ASP A 222 -7.10 13.53 -10.98
CA ASP A 222 -7.71 13.12 -9.72
C ASP A 222 -6.63 12.50 -8.82
N GLN A 223 -6.37 13.14 -7.68
CA GLN A 223 -5.28 12.73 -6.78
C GLN A 223 -5.55 11.38 -6.11
N ILE A 224 -6.82 11.03 -5.89
CA ILE A 224 -7.22 9.77 -5.26
C ILE A 224 -7.03 8.63 -6.26
N GLU A 225 -7.47 8.82 -7.50
CA GLU A 225 -7.33 7.82 -8.55
C GLU A 225 -5.88 7.59 -8.95
N VAL A 226 -5.07 8.66 -9.05
CA VAL A 226 -3.62 8.51 -9.27
C VAL A 226 -2.95 7.80 -8.11
N ARG A 227 -3.28 8.14 -6.86
CA ARG A 227 -2.73 7.42 -5.69
C ARG A 227 -3.12 5.94 -5.71
N SER A 228 -4.37 5.62 -6.06
CA SER A 228 -4.87 4.24 -6.21
C SER A 228 -4.07 3.47 -7.27
N LEU A 229 -3.83 4.08 -8.43
CA LEU A 229 -2.98 3.53 -9.48
C LEU A 229 -1.55 3.23 -8.98
N LEU A 230 -0.92 4.18 -8.27
CA LEU A 230 0.44 4.01 -7.75
C LEU A 230 0.52 2.91 -6.68
N LEU A 231 -0.48 2.80 -5.82
CA LEU A 231 -0.57 1.72 -4.83
C LEU A 231 -0.69 0.35 -5.49
N LYS A 232 -1.54 0.23 -6.52
CA LYS A 232 -1.65 -1.01 -7.31
C LYS A 232 -0.34 -1.39 -7.97
N LEU A 233 0.44 -0.42 -8.41
CA LEU A 233 1.75 -0.66 -9.01
C LEU A 233 2.80 -1.10 -8.00
N ASP A 234 2.78 -0.53 -6.78
CA ASP A 234 3.64 -0.96 -5.67
C ASP A 234 3.31 -2.38 -5.21
N ASP A 235 2.02 -2.74 -5.16
CA ASP A 235 1.54 -4.09 -4.85
C ASP A 235 1.64 -5.09 -6.01
N PHE A 236 2.15 -4.65 -7.17
CA PHE A 236 2.18 -5.47 -8.38
C PHE A 236 3.24 -6.57 -8.30
N LYS A 237 2.78 -7.79 -8.01
CA LYS A 237 3.63 -8.95 -7.74
C LYS A 237 3.50 -10.03 -8.81
N ALA A 238 4.61 -10.67 -9.13
CA ALA A 238 4.67 -11.83 -9.98
C ALA A 238 4.07 -13.07 -9.29
N ARG A 239 3.29 -13.85 -10.05
CA ARG A 239 2.85 -15.20 -9.66
C ARG A 239 3.91 -16.26 -9.95
N GLY A 240 4.79 -15.99 -10.91
CA GLY A 240 5.86 -16.89 -11.30
C GLY A 240 6.82 -16.21 -12.27
N PHE A 241 7.88 -16.93 -12.64
CA PHE A 241 8.99 -16.41 -13.42
C PHE A 241 9.32 -17.42 -14.51
N ILE A 242 9.62 -16.91 -15.70
CA ILE A 242 10.17 -17.67 -16.82
C ILE A 242 11.56 -17.06 -17.06
N ASP A 243 12.57 -17.75 -16.54
CA ASP A 243 13.96 -17.31 -16.57
C ASP A 243 14.58 -17.48 -17.97
N PRO A 244 15.67 -16.75 -18.30
CA PRO A 244 16.36 -16.88 -19.58
C PRO A 244 16.69 -18.33 -19.96
N GLY A 245 16.28 -18.73 -21.17
CA GLY A 245 16.39 -20.09 -21.70
C GLY A 245 15.44 -20.30 -22.89
N PRO A 246 15.33 -21.53 -23.42
CA PRO A 246 14.54 -21.82 -24.62
C PRO A 246 13.05 -21.43 -24.51
N GLU A 247 12.41 -21.71 -23.36
CA GLU A 247 11.01 -21.32 -23.11
C GLU A 247 10.84 -19.79 -23.11
N HIS A 248 11.72 -19.08 -22.40
CA HIS A 248 11.72 -17.62 -22.35
C HIS A 248 11.88 -17.03 -23.76
N GLU A 249 12.83 -17.53 -24.56
CA GLU A 249 13.06 -17.04 -25.93
C GLU A 249 11.86 -17.32 -26.85
N ALA A 250 11.26 -18.50 -26.75
CA ALA A 250 10.08 -18.87 -27.54
C ALA A 250 8.87 -18.01 -27.19
N LEU A 251 8.64 -17.76 -25.89
CA LEU A 251 7.55 -16.90 -25.44
C LEU A 251 7.79 -15.45 -25.85
N ARG A 252 9.01 -14.94 -25.70
CA ARG A 252 9.35 -13.55 -26.03
C ARG A 252 9.10 -13.20 -27.49
N LYS A 253 9.26 -14.15 -28.42
CA LYS A 253 8.92 -13.97 -29.84
C LYS A 253 7.42 -13.76 -30.08
N GLN A 254 6.57 -14.22 -29.17
CA GLN A 254 5.12 -14.03 -29.22
C GLN A 254 4.67 -12.72 -28.55
N LEU A 255 5.46 -12.19 -27.61
CA LEU A 255 5.18 -10.94 -26.87
C LEU A 255 5.57 -9.69 -27.68
N THR A 256 4.90 -9.46 -28.80
CA THR A 256 5.22 -8.35 -29.73
C THR A 256 4.48 -7.06 -29.38
N GLU A 257 3.16 -7.14 -29.16
CA GLU A 257 2.30 -5.99 -28.90
C GLU A 257 1.84 -5.96 -27.43
N PRO A 258 2.34 -5.00 -26.62
CA PRO A 258 1.91 -4.90 -25.23
C PRO A 258 0.49 -4.35 -25.13
N ALA A 259 -0.34 -4.98 -24.30
CA ALA A 259 -1.66 -4.45 -23.93
C ALA A 259 -1.52 -3.16 -23.12
N VAL A 260 -0.49 -3.09 -22.26
CA VAL A 260 -0.13 -1.90 -21.48
C VAL A 260 1.38 -1.73 -21.50
N ARG A 261 1.86 -0.52 -21.82
CA ARG A 261 3.24 -0.10 -21.60
C ARG A 261 3.24 1.01 -20.56
N MET A 262 4.02 0.83 -19.51
CA MET A 262 4.15 1.77 -18.42
C MET A 262 5.58 2.24 -18.34
N THR A 263 5.78 3.54 -18.19
CA THR A 263 7.09 4.15 -17.98
C THR A 263 7.02 5.00 -16.71
N LEU A 264 7.91 4.71 -15.77
CA LEU A 264 8.06 5.40 -14.50
C LEU A 264 9.36 6.19 -14.52
N GLU A 265 9.31 7.46 -14.15
CA GLU A 265 10.49 8.30 -14.02
C GLU A 265 10.60 8.84 -12.60
N GLU A 266 11.74 8.62 -11.97
CA GLU A 266 12.08 9.14 -10.65
C GLU A 266 13.01 10.36 -10.75
N THR A 267 13.03 11.17 -9.69
CA THR A 267 13.94 12.31 -9.57
C THR A 267 15.39 11.88 -9.84
N GLY A 268 16.05 12.62 -10.74
CA GLY A 268 17.38 12.28 -11.24
C GLY A 268 17.36 11.58 -12.60
N GLY A 269 16.20 11.42 -13.23
CA GLY A 269 16.06 10.85 -14.58
C GLY A 269 16.15 9.32 -14.63
N LEU A 270 15.93 8.65 -13.49
CA LEU A 270 15.91 7.20 -13.45
C LEU A 270 14.59 6.68 -14.03
N GLU A 271 14.66 6.13 -15.24
CA GLU A 271 13.51 5.62 -15.97
C GLU A 271 13.40 4.09 -15.87
N LYS A 272 12.18 3.59 -15.65
CA LYS A 272 11.85 2.16 -15.64
C LYS A 272 10.66 1.94 -16.55
N THR A 273 10.81 1.01 -17.49
CA THR A 273 9.72 0.62 -18.40
C THR A 273 9.27 -0.79 -18.13
N LEU A 274 7.96 -0.98 -18.05
CA LEU A 274 7.28 -2.25 -17.88
C LEU A 274 6.26 -2.44 -19.01
N ARG A 275 6.21 -3.65 -19.58
CA ARG A 275 5.28 -4.00 -20.66
C ARG A 275 4.46 -5.19 -20.23
N LEU A 276 3.14 -5.09 -20.33
CA LEU A 276 2.21 -6.13 -19.99
C LEU A 276 1.57 -6.70 -21.25
N PHE A 277 1.41 -8.01 -21.29
CA PHE A 277 0.93 -8.75 -22.45
C PHE A 277 -0.12 -9.76 -22.02
N GLN A 278 -1.07 -10.01 -22.90
CA GLN A 278 -2.04 -11.07 -22.77
C GLN A 278 -2.20 -11.71 -24.16
N LEU A 279 -1.69 -12.93 -24.31
CA LEU A 279 -1.66 -13.63 -25.61
C LEU A 279 -3.04 -14.17 -25.98
N ASP A 280 -3.78 -14.67 -24.99
CA ASP A 280 -5.15 -15.14 -25.16
C ASP A 280 -6.02 -14.55 -24.04
N PRO A 281 -6.98 -13.67 -24.41
CA PRO A 281 -7.96 -13.13 -23.46
C PRO A 281 -8.83 -14.20 -22.79
N VAL A 282 -8.98 -15.38 -23.40
CA VAL A 282 -9.82 -16.48 -22.92
C VAL A 282 -9.08 -17.40 -21.96
N SER A 283 -7.81 -17.72 -22.23
CA SER A 283 -6.99 -18.55 -21.32
C SER A 283 -6.72 -17.88 -19.97
N GLY A 284 -6.77 -16.54 -19.93
CA GLY A 284 -6.48 -15.77 -18.73
C GLY A 284 -5.00 -15.83 -18.34
N GLU A 285 -4.08 -16.09 -19.28
CA GLU A 285 -2.65 -15.94 -19.03
C GLU A 285 -2.16 -14.54 -19.39
N ALA A 286 -1.49 -13.90 -18.44
CA ALA A 286 -0.91 -12.59 -18.63
C ALA A 286 0.55 -12.57 -18.18
N TYR A 287 1.34 -11.73 -18.86
CA TYR A 287 2.78 -11.66 -18.71
C TYR A 287 3.25 -10.22 -18.52
N ALA A 288 4.27 -10.01 -17.69
CA ALA A 288 4.97 -8.73 -17.60
C ALA A 288 6.44 -8.90 -18.02
N VAL A 289 6.96 -7.91 -18.74
CA VAL A 289 8.34 -7.85 -19.22
C VAL A 289 8.93 -6.50 -18.87
N GLY A 290 9.99 -6.52 -18.06
CA GLY A 290 10.77 -5.34 -17.68
C GLY A 290 11.98 -5.13 -18.61
N PRO A 291 13.20 -4.99 -18.04
CA PRO A 291 14.46 -4.90 -18.79
C PRO A 291 14.70 -6.10 -19.72
N ALA A 292 15.53 -5.90 -20.74
CA ALA A 292 15.74 -6.86 -21.81
C ALA A 292 16.42 -8.17 -21.37
N ASP A 293 17.12 -8.19 -20.24
CA ASP A 293 17.90 -9.30 -19.69
C ASP A 293 17.21 -9.98 -18.49
N GLY A 294 16.05 -9.48 -18.07
CA GLY A 294 15.28 -10.03 -16.95
C GLY A 294 14.39 -11.22 -17.33
N PRO A 295 13.80 -11.90 -16.33
CA PRO A 295 12.80 -12.94 -16.56
C PRO A 295 11.51 -12.33 -17.14
N ILE A 296 10.70 -13.19 -17.77
CA ILE A 296 9.29 -12.88 -18.03
C ILE A 296 8.49 -13.26 -16.78
N TYR A 297 7.70 -12.32 -16.25
CA TYR A 297 6.89 -12.56 -15.07
C TYR A 297 5.50 -13.06 -15.47
N ARG A 298 5.03 -14.14 -14.87
CA ARG A 298 3.61 -14.53 -14.92
C ARG A 298 2.83 -13.66 -13.96
N ILE A 299 1.73 -13.06 -14.42
CA ILE A 299 0.92 -12.11 -13.65
C ILE A 299 -0.56 -12.48 -13.66
N THR A 300 -1.37 -11.77 -12.89
CA THR A 300 -2.83 -11.91 -12.95
C THR A 300 -3.36 -11.15 -14.17
N PRO A 301 -4.39 -11.65 -14.88
CA PRO A 301 -5.05 -10.87 -15.94
C PRO A 301 -5.64 -9.55 -15.48
N ASP A 302 -6.09 -9.50 -14.22
CA ASP A 302 -6.66 -8.29 -13.61
C ASP A 302 -5.69 -7.10 -13.66
N ALA A 303 -4.38 -7.35 -13.64
CA ALA A 303 -3.37 -6.32 -13.80
C ALA A 303 -3.51 -5.56 -15.14
N ILE A 304 -3.86 -6.24 -16.23
CA ILE A 304 -4.09 -5.59 -17.53
C ILE A 304 -5.25 -4.60 -17.41
N HIS A 305 -6.37 -5.01 -16.82
CA HIS A 305 -7.53 -4.15 -16.61
C HIS A 305 -7.20 -2.99 -15.66
N ASP A 306 -6.49 -3.26 -14.57
CA ASP A 306 -6.12 -2.27 -13.57
C ASP A 306 -5.22 -1.16 -14.12
N PHE A 307 -4.33 -1.48 -15.06
CA PHE A 307 -3.42 -0.51 -15.68
C PHE A 307 -3.88 0.00 -17.06
N SER A 308 -4.99 -0.52 -17.59
CA SER A 308 -5.62 -0.01 -18.82
C SER A 308 -6.64 1.12 -18.55
N LYS A 309 -6.35 1.98 -17.57
CA LYS A 309 -7.24 3.09 -17.21
C LYS A 309 -7.39 4.06 -18.38
N GLU A 310 -8.63 4.44 -18.67
CA GLU A 310 -8.93 5.50 -19.62
C GLU A 310 -8.69 6.87 -18.97
N LEU A 311 -8.47 7.88 -19.82
CA LEU A 311 -8.20 9.25 -19.40
C LEU A 311 -9.22 9.78 -18.38
N PHE A 312 -10.52 9.53 -18.62
CA PHE A 312 -11.59 10.02 -17.75
C PHE A 312 -11.55 9.44 -16.34
N ALA A 313 -10.96 8.26 -16.14
CA ALA A 313 -10.81 7.67 -14.83
C ALA A 313 -9.75 8.38 -13.98
N LEU A 314 -8.75 9.00 -14.60
CA LEU A 314 -7.63 9.67 -13.91
C LEU A 314 -7.77 11.19 -13.85
N LEU A 315 -8.83 11.74 -14.46
CA LEU A 315 -9.01 13.17 -14.64
C LEU A 315 -9.79 13.77 -13.46
N ASP A 316 -9.40 14.96 -12.96
CA ASP A 316 -10.14 15.66 -11.90
C ASP A 316 -11.55 16.03 -12.39
N LYS A 317 -12.56 15.29 -11.95
CA LYS A 317 -13.92 15.39 -12.51
C LYS A 317 -14.69 16.61 -12.00
N ARG A 318 -14.12 17.47 -11.18
CA ARG A 318 -14.81 18.66 -10.64
C ARG A 318 -15.03 19.68 -11.74
N LEU A 319 -16.30 20.00 -12.01
CA LEU A 319 -16.69 20.91 -13.09
C LEU A 319 -16.19 22.34 -12.86
N LEU A 320 -16.20 22.83 -11.63
CA LEU A 320 -15.74 24.18 -11.29
C LEU A 320 -14.23 24.36 -11.49
N GLY A 321 -13.42 23.32 -11.19
CA GLY A 321 -11.98 23.27 -11.46
C GLY A 321 -11.05 23.97 -10.46
N THR A 322 -11.56 24.40 -9.30
CA THR A 322 -10.78 25.09 -8.26
C THR A 322 -10.91 24.38 -6.91
N ASP A 323 -9.97 24.68 -6.01
CA ASP A 323 -9.99 24.19 -4.63
C ASP A 323 -10.70 25.20 -3.72
N ARG A 324 -11.42 24.72 -2.69
CA ARG A 324 -12.24 25.57 -1.80
C ARG A 324 -11.39 26.68 -1.16
N GLU A 325 -10.15 26.38 -0.80
CA GLU A 325 -9.21 27.28 -0.14
C GLU A 325 -8.79 28.45 -1.05
N GLU A 326 -8.93 28.30 -2.37
CA GLU A 326 -8.62 29.33 -3.36
C GLU A 326 -9.78 30.31 -3.57
N ILE A 327 -10.98 30.02 -3.05
CA ILE A 327 -12.19 30.80 -3.26
C ILE A 327 -12.28 31.91 -2.20
N GLY A 328 -12.12 33.16 -2.65
CA GLY A 328 -12.45 34.35 -1.88
C GLY A 328 -13.91 34.79 -2.06
N PHE A 329 -14.45 34.60 -3.26
CA PHE A 329 -15.82 34.99 -3.61
C PHE A 329 -16.48 33.89 -4.42
N LEU A 330 -17.72 33.56 -4.10
CA LEU A 330 -18.56 32.67 -4.91
C LEU A 330 -19.80 33.44 -5.36
N LYS A 331 -19.83 33.76 -6.64
CA LYS A 331 -20.99 34.36 -7.29
C LYS A 331 -21.94 33.27 -7.75
N VAL A 332 -23.21 33.39 -7.37
CA VAL A 332 -24.28 32.46 -7.70
C VAL A 332 -25.32 33.22 -8.51
N LYS A 333 -25.67 32.70 -9.68
CA LYS A 333 -26.71 33.25 -10.54
C LYS A 333 -27.67 32.14 -10.92
N THR A 334 -28.95 32.33 -10.62
CA THR A 334 -30.03 31.43 -11.03
C THR A 334 -30.97 32.19 -11.98
N ARG A 335 -32.12 31.61 -12.32
CA ARG A 335 -33.16 32.32 -13.09
C ARG A 335 -33.85 33.41 -12.27
N ASP A 336 -33.93 33.22 -10.95
CA ASP A 336 -34.77 34.04 -10.08
C ASP A 336 -33.94 35.06 -9.27
N GLU A 337 -32.69 34.74 -8.97
CA GLU A 337 -31.83 35.58 -8.12
C GLU A 337 -30.34 35.47 -8.47
N GLU A 338 -29.60 36.51 -8.08
CA GLU A 338 -28.14 36.61 -8.18
C GLU A 338 -27.60 37.13 -6.85
N TYR A 339 -26.58 36.48 -6.29
CA TYR A 339 -25.93 36.90 -5.06
C TYR A 339 -24.46 36.47 -5.01
N THR A 340 -23.66 37.20 -4.23
CA THR A 340 -22.23 36.90 -4.03
C THR A 340 -21.96 36.58 -2.57
N LEU A 341 -21.34 35.42 -2.32
CA LEU A 341 -20.81 35.03 -1.03
C LEU A 341 -19.33 35.40 -0.94
N ILE A 342 -18.92 36.06 0.14
CA ILE A 342 -17.54 36.50 0.39
C ILE A 342 -16.98 35.72 1.58
N ASN A 343 -15.83 35.08 1.42
CA ASN A 343 -15.13 34.40 2.49
C ASN A 343 -14.22 35.38 3.25
N GLN A 344 -14.71 35.86 4.39
CA GLN A 344 -13.99 36.71 5.33
C GLN A 344 -13.43 35.86 6.48
N THR A 345 -12.14 35.53 6.39
CA THR A 345 -11.40 34.86 7.48
C THR A 345 -12.05 33.53 7.92
N GLY A 346 -12.61 32.77 6.97
CA GLY A 346 -13.24 31.48 7.22
C GLY A 346 -14.75 31.54 7.47
N MET A 347 -15.34 32.73 7.54
CA MET A 347 -16.79 32.93 7.58
C MET A 347 -17.30 33.50 6.27
N TRP A 348 -18.43 33.01 5.80
CA TRP A 348 -19.10 33.51 4.61
C TRP A 348 -20.09 34.61 4.96
N VAL A 349 -20.00 35.73 4.26
CA VAL A 349 -20.94 36.85 4.34
C VAL A 349 -21.52 37.14 2.96
N LEU A 350 -22.64 37.86 2.92
CA LEU A 350 -23.29 38.26 1.68
C LEU A 350 -22.77 39.64 1.25
N GLU A 351 -22.37 39.81 0.00
CA GLU A 351 -21.79 41.06 -0.51
C GLU A 351 -22.70 42.28 -0.26
N GLU A 352 -23.99 42.14 -0.52
CA GLU A 352 -24.97 43.22 -0.31
C GLU A 352 -25.27 43.49 1.17
N LYS A 353 -25.04 42.50 2.04
CA LYS A 353 -25.41 42.54 3.46
C LYS A 353 -24.32 41.93 4.34
N PRO A 354 -23.15 42.58 4.43
CA PRO A 354 -21.98 41.99 5.08
C PRO A 354 -22.10 41.88 6.61
N THR A 355 -23.08 42.57 7.22
CA THR A 355 -23.31 42.59 8.68
C THR A 355 -24.37 41.60 9.16
N GLU A 356 -25.13 40.97 8.26
CA GLU A 356 -26.14 39.98 8.64
C GLU A 356 -25.50 38.64 9.02
N SER A 357 -26.04 38.00 10.05
CA SER A 357 -25.59 36.67 10.47
C SER A 357 -26.19 35.61 9.54
N LEU A 358 -25.30 34.87 8.86
CA LEU A 358 -25.69 33.78 7.96
C LEU A 358 -25.47 32.41 8.59
N ASP A 359 -26.26 31.42 8.15
CA ASP A 359 -26.08 30.01 8.49
C ASP A 359 -24.82 29.46 7.81
N GLN A 360 -23.70 29.52 8.54
CA GLN A 360 -22.40 29.07 8.06
C GLN A 360 -22.37 27.59 7.70
N GLN A 361 -23.11 26.74 8.41
CA GLN A 361 -23.14 25.31 8.13
C GLN A 361 -23.82 25.04 6.79
N LYS A 362 -24.97 25.68 6.54
CA LYS A 362 -25.68 25.59 5.27
C LYS A 362 -24.84 26.12 4.11
N ILE A 363 -24.19 27.26 4.29
CA ILE A 363 -23.32 27.84 3.25
C ILE A 363 -22.14 26.94 2.97
N ASN A 364 -21.43 26.45 3.98
CA ASN A 364 -20.27 25.58 3.78
C ASN A 364 -20.66 24.29 3.04
N LEU A 365 -21.81 23.71 3.36
CA LEU A 365 -22.34 22.55 2.66
C LEU A 365 -22.67 22.86 1.19
N PHE A 366 -23.34 23.99 0.93
CA PHE A 366 -23.64 24.46 -0.42
C PHE A 366 -22.36 24.70 -1.24
N VAL A 367 -21.40 25.44 -0.69
CA VAL A 367 -20.09 25.69 -1.33
C VAL A 367 -19.40 24.36 -1.63
N SER A 368 -19.42 23.37 -0.73
CA SER A 368 -18.86 22.03 -1.02
C SER A 368 -19.51 21.42 -2.24
N ARG A 369 -20.84 21.41 -2.27
CA ARG A 369 -21.59 20.76 -3.36
C ARG A 369 -21.29 21.40 -4.71
N VAL A 370 -21.08 22.72 -4.76
CA VAL A 370 -20.72 23.42 -5.99
C VAL A 370 -19.27 23.13 -6.40
N VAL A 371 -18.33 23.20 -5.46
CA VAL A 371 -16.88 22.99 -5.72
C VAL A 371 -16.59 21.54 -6.09
N ASP A 372 -17.22 20.60 -5.38
CA ASP A 372 -16.96 19.17 -5.49
C ASP A 372 -17.88 18.49 -6.51
N LEU A 373 -18.73 19.24 -7.25
CA LEU A 373 -19.68 18.66 -8.20
C LEU A 373 -18.93 17.90 -9.32
N PRO A 374 -19.04 16.56 -9.36
CA PRO A 374 -18.34 15.78 -10.36
C PRO A 374 -19.14 15.75 -11.67
N ALA A 375 -18.43 15.70 -12.79
CA ALA A 375 -18.98 15.20 -14.03
C ALA A 375 -19.17 13.68 -13.95
N GLU A 376 -20.39 13.22 -14.23
CA GLU A 376 -20.78 11.81 -14.22
C GLU A 376 -20.58 11.18 -15.61
N LEU A 377 -21.10 11.86 -16.64
CA LEU A 377 -21.07 11.38 -18.02
C LEU A 377 -20.56 12.45 -18.95
N ARG A 378 -19.71 12.05 -19.90
CA ARG A 378 -19.29 12.92 -21.00
C ARG A 378 -20.30 12.81 -22.14
N VAL A 379 -20.89 13.94 -22.54
CA VAL A 379 -21.90 13.98 -23.60
C VAL A 379 -21.22 14.18 -24.95
N ILE A 380 -20.42 15.25 -25.13
CA ILE A 380 -19.75 15.57 -26.40
C ILE A 380 -18.38 16.23 -26.19
N LYS A 381 -17.43 15.96 -27.11
CA LYS A 381 -16.14 16.66 -27.24
C LYS A 381 -16.27 17.97 -28.05
N GLY A 382 -16.58 19.09 -27.40
CA GLY A 382 -16.42 20.47 -27.92
C GLY A 382 -17.22 20.86 -29.19
N GLY A 383 -17.36 22.16 -29.45
CA GLY A 383 -17.76 22.70 -30.77
C GLY A 383 -19.22 22.55 -31.22
N VAL A 384 -20.17 22.25 -30.33
CA VAL A 384 -21.60 22.02 -30.67
C VAL A 384 -22.49 23.13 -30.07
N PRO A 385 -23.64 23.47 -30.68
CA PRO A 385 -24.56 24.46 -30.15
C PRO A 385 -24.95 24.20 -28.69
N LEU A 386 -24.91 25.23 -27.85
CA LEU A 386 -25.23 25.14 -26.42
C LEU A 386 -26.74 25.09 -26.12
N ALA A 387 -27.57 25.53 -27.08
CA ALA A 387 -29.00 25.66 -26.91
C ALA A 387 -29.74 24.34 -26.60
N PRO A 388 -29.47 23.20 -27.28
CA PRO A 388 -30.13 21.92 -26.98
C PRO A 388 -29.89 21.42 -25.55
N TYR A 389 -28.80 21.85 -24.93
CA TYR A 389 -28.41 21.47 -23.57
C TYR A 389 -28.85 22.48 -22.52
N GLY A 390 -29.56 23.55 -22.92
CA GLY A 390 -29.91 24.66 -22.04
C GLY A 390 -28.70 25.44 -21.53
N LEU A 391 -27.53 25.33 -22.17
CA LEU A 391 -26.29 26.02 -21.76
C LEU A 391 -26.11 27.39 -22.42
N HIS A 392 -26.98 27.76 -23.37
CA HIS A 392 -27.07 29.12 -23.90
C HIS A 392 -27.73 30.09 -22.91
N ALA A 393 -28.72 29.59 -22.15
CA ALA A 393 -29.41 30.30 -21.08
C ALA A 393 -29.51 29.35 -19.86
N PRO A 394 -28.40 29.20 -19.11
CA PRO A 394 -28.31 28.21 -18.04
C PRO A 394 -29.32 28.44 -16.94
N THR A 395 -29.73 27.34 -16.31
CA THR A 395 -30.59 27.32 -15.13
C THR A 395 -29.85 27.87 -13.91
N ALA A 396 -28.54 27.62 -13.81
CA ALA A 396 -27.68 28.20 -12.79
C ALA A 396 -26.25 28.38 -13.31
N GLU A 397 -25.57 29.43 -12.85
CA GLU A 397 -24.16 29.69 -13.07
C GLU A 397 -23.46 29.97 -11.73
N PHE A 398 -22.24 29.46 -11.62
CA PHE A 398 -21.37 29.67 -10.47
C PHE A 398 -20.03 30.19 -10.98
N THR A 399 -19.57 31.29 -10.39
CA THR A 399 -18.25 31.86 -10.68
C THR A 399 -17.48 32.02 -9.38
N ALA A 400 -16.37 31.30 -9.26
CA ALA A 400 -15.46 31.38 -8.13
C ALA A 400 -14.31 32.35 -8.45
N LEU A 401 -14.10 33.32 -7.57
CA LEU A 401 -13.01 34.29 -7.65
C LEU A 401 -12.09 34.12 -6.44
N GLY A 402 -10.79 34.34 -6.65
CA GLY A 402 -9.80 34.39 -5.58
C GLY A 402 -9.93 35.65 -4.72
N LYS A 403 -9.21 35.70 -3.60
CA LYS A 403 -9.08 36.92 -2.76
C LYS A 403 -8.43 38.09 -3.52
N ASP A 404 -7.73 37.80 -4.61
CA ASP A 404 -7.16 38.76 -5.56
C ASP A 404 -8.16 39.21 -6.64
N GLY A 405 -9.41 38.76 -6.58
CA GLY A 405 -10.47 39.06 -7.54
C GLY A 405 -10.36 38.33 -8.87
N LYS A 406 -9.34 37.49 -9.08
CA LYS A 406 -9.17 36.75 -10.34
C LYS A 406 -10.06 35.51 -10.39
N GLU A 407 -10.61 35.20 -11.55
CA GLU A 407 -11.39 33.99 -11.77
C GLU A 407 -10.54 32.73 -11.51
N ARG A 408 -11.08 31.83 -10.69
CA ARG A 408 -10.49 30.53 -10.34
C ARG A 408 -11.26 29.38 -10.96
N GLY A 409 -12.55 29.56 -11.18
CA GLY A 409 -13.39 28.56 -11.81
C GLY A 409 -14.77 29.10 -12.17
N ARG A 410 -15.38 28.48 -13.17
CA ARG A 410 -16.75 28.77 -13.59
C ARG A 410 -17.46 27.49 -13.94
N MET A 411 -18.76 27.43 -13.64
CA MET A 411 -19.62 26.31 -13.96
C MET A 411 -21.01 26.80 -14.33
N SER A 412 -21.56 26.25 -15.40
CA SER A 412 -22.92 26.51 -15.89
C SER A 412 -23.71 25.21 -15.93
N LEU A 413 -24.93 25.24 -15.39
CA LEU A 413 -25.86 24.13 -15.36
C LEU A 413 -27.05 24.46 -16.27
N GLY A 414 -27.28 23.63 -17.28
CA GLY A 414 -28.29 23.83 -18.31
C GLY A 414 -29.61 23.13 -18.01
N ALA A 415 -30.15 22.46 -19.03
CA ALA A 415 -31.42 21.73 -18.95
C ALA A 415 -31.27 20.41 -18.16
N LYS A 416 -32.34 20.02 -17.47
CA LYS A 416 -32.45 18.68 -16.86
C LYS A 416 -32.71 17.63 -17.94
N ALA A 417 -32.07 16.47 -17.80
CA ALA A 417 -32.29 15.30 -18.65
C ALA A 417 -32.35 14.07 -17.74
N GLY A 418 -33.56 13.65 -17.37
CA GLY A 418 -33.77 12.63 -16.34
C GLY A 418 -33.30 13.10 -14.95
N GLY A 419 -32.64 12.22 -14.20
CA GLY A 419 -32.02 12.54 -12.90
C GLY A 419 -30.72 13.36 -12.97
N LEU A 420 -30.33 13.80 -14.18
CA LEU A 420 -29.09 14.52 -14.44
C LEU A 420 -29.37 15.92 -15.01
N VAL A 421 -28.35 16.78 -14.97
CA VAL A 421 -28.35 18.12 -15.56
C VAL A 421 -27.17 18.25 -16.50
N TYR A 422 -27.36 18.86 -17.67
CA TYR A 422 -26.23 19.20 -18.53
C TYR A 422 -25.37 20.27 -17.86
N ALA A 423 -24.06 20.10 -17.92
CA ALA A 423 -23.11 20.99 -17.27
C ALA A 423 -21.92 21.29 -18.19
N MET A 424 -21.42 22.52 -18.07
CA MET A 424 -20.15 22.96 -18.64
C MET A 424 -19.38 23.67 -17.55
N GLY A 425 -18.08 23.41 -17.43
CA GLY A 425 -17.27 24.08 -16.44
C GLY A 425 -15.84 24.27 -16.89
N GLN A 426 -15.15 25.23 -16.28
CA GLN A 426 -13.77 25.56 -16.61
C GLN A 426 -12.80 24.43 -16.21
N GLY A 427 -13.13 23.65 -15.18
CA GLY A 427 -12.32 22.49 -14.78
C GLY A 427 -12.29 21.37 -15.81
N LEU A 428 -13.35 21.26 -16.62
CA LEU A 428 -13.54 20.18 -17.58
C LEU A 428 -14.04 20.71 -18.93
N SER A 429 -13.18 20.67 -19.94
CA SER A 429 -13.57 21.08 -21.29
C SER A 429 -14.58 20.12 -21.91
N GLY A 430 -15.68 20.68 -22.44
CA GLY A 430 -16.77 19.95 -23.08
C GLY A 430 -18.09 20.06 -22.36
N ILE A 431 -19.08 19.28 -22.81
CA ILE A 431 -20.40 19.19 -22.19
C ILE A 431 -20.48 17.84 -21.48
N TYR A 432 -20.87 17.91 -20.21
CA TYR A 432 -21.03 16.77 -19.32
C TYR A 432 -22.44 16.72 -18.77
N GLN A 433 -22.76 15.64 -18.07
CA GLN A 433 -23.89 15.56 -17.16
C GLN A 433 -23.39 15.44 -15.74
N ALA A 434 -24.08 16.11 -14.82
CA ALA A 434 -23.89 15.99 -13.38
C ALA A 434 -25.24 15.66 -12.73
N ARG A 435 -25.24 15.29 -11.45
CA ARG A 435 -26.48 15.01 -10.73
C ARG A 435 -27.34 16.27 -10.63
N ALA A 436 -28.64 16.14 -10.92
CA ALA A 436 -29.56 17.28 -10.96
C ALA A 436 -29.98 17.79 -9.56
N ASP A 437 -29.64 17.05 -8.49
CA ASP A 437 -29.94 17.42 -7.10
C ASP A 437 -29.29 18.75 -6.70
N ILE A 438 -28.15 19.10 -7.31
CA ILE A 438 -27.51 20.40 -7.12
C ILE A 438 -28.46 21.57 -7.39
N LEU A 439 -29.35 21.48 -8.39
CA LEU A 439 -30.29 22.56 -8.73
C LEU A 439 -31.33 22.80 -7.65
N THR A 440 -31.69 21.76 -6.89
CA THR A 440 -32.61 21.86 -5.74
C THR A 440 -31.90 22.16 -4.43
N GLN A 441 -30.56 22.14 -4.43
CA GLN A 441 -29.71 22.39 -3.27
C GLN A 441 -29.08 23.79 -3.30
N ILE A 442 -29.43 24.62 -4.29
CA ILE A 442 -29.09 26.05 -4.31
C ILE A 442 -30.01 26.74 -3.31
N PRO A 443 -29.50 27.24 -2.18
CA PRO A 443 -30.33 27.92 -1.19
C PRO A 443 -30.82 29.25 -1.76
N ALA A 444 -32.09 29.59 -1.50
CA ALA A 444 -32.56 30.93 -1.79
C ALA A 444 -31.82 31.96 -0.93
N LYS A 445 -31.66 33.20 -1.37
CA LYS A 445 -31.00 34.25 -0.57
C LYS A 445 -31.61 34.41 0.83
N SER A 446 -32.92 34.23 0.98
CA SER A 446 -33.63 34.28 2.27
C SER A 446 -33.34 33.08 3.18
N GLU A 447 -32.98 31.93 2.61
CA GLU A 447 -32.65 30.71 3.36
C GLU A 447 -31.23 30.71 3.91
N LEU A 448 -30.38 31.63 3.46
CA LEU A 448 -29.01 31.79 3.95
C LEU A 448 -28.93 32.40 5.35
N MET A 449 -30.01 33.03 5.82
CA MET A 449 -30.03 33.69 7.13
C MET A 449 -29.90 32.67 8.26
N ALA A 450 -29.18 33.05 9.32
CA ALA A 450 -29.20 32.27 10.56
C ALA A 450 -30.64 32.19 11.11
N GLY A 451 -31.11 30.99 11.40
CA GLY A 451 -32.38 30.81 12.12
C GLY A 451 -32.33 31.47 13.51
N PRO A 452 -33.48 31.75 14.15
CA PRO A 452 -33.49 32.29 15.50
C PRO A 452 -32.66 31.37 16.41
N ALA A 453 -31.71 31.96 17.14
CA ALA A 453 -30.82 31.23 18.03
C ALA A 453 -31.65 30.31 18.93
N LYS A 454 -31.47 28.99 18.79
CA LYS A 454 -31.99 28.05 19.78
C LYS A 454 -31.25 28.35 21.08
N ASN A 455 -31.92 29.04 22.01
CA ASN A 455 -31.51 29.18 23.40
C ASN A 455 -31.29 27.77 23.98
N THR A 456 -30.07 27.25 23.89
CA THR A 456 -29.64 26.15 24.75
C THR A 456 -29.44 26.77 26.12
N GLY A 457 -30.44 26.60 26.98
CA GLY A 457 -30.50 27.18 28.31
C GLY A 457 -29.25 26.87 29.13
N SER A 458 -28.71 27.90 29.77
CA SER A 458 -27.83 27.76 30.91
C SER A 458 -28.52 26.94 32.01
N PRO A 459 -27.84 25.99 32.69
CA PRO A 459 -28.39 25.39 33.90
C PRO A 459 -28.33 26.43 35.04
N PRO A 460 -29.28 26.39 36.00
CA PRO A 460 -29.27 27.32 37.12
C PRO A 460 -28.15 26.95 38.11
N GLN A 461 -27.37 27.99 38.42
CA GLN A 461 -26.44 28.25 39.54
C GLN A 461 -25.61 27.10 40.13
#